data_AF-A0A6N7M7D7-F1
#
_entry.id   AF-A0A6N7M7D7-F1
#
_cell.length_a   1.000
_cell.length_b   1.000
_cell.length_c   1.000
_cell.angle_alpha   90.00
_cell.angle_beta   90.00
_cell.angle_gamma   90.00
#
_symmetry.space_group_name_H-M   'P 1'
#
loop_
_entity.id
_entity.type
_entity.pdbx_description
1 polymer ?
#
loop_
_entity_poly.entity_id
_entity_poly.type
_entity_poly.pdbx_seq_one_letter_code
_entity_poly.pdbx_strand_id
1 'polypeptide(L)'
;MSEFLKQDIKFLPGVGPKRADLLNKELSIFTLEDLLYYFPYKYIDRTKFYRINEIHATLPYIQIKGRILGFKSIGTRNKKRLVAGFTDETGVIELVWFKGVKWIQESLATGKEYIVFGKPSLFNNKINLIHPEIEDVINHESSINASLR
;
A
#
# COMPACT_ATOMS: atom_id res chain seq x y z
N MET A 1 -16.40 34.08 -9.66
CA MET A 1 -15.48 32.94 -9.89
C MET A 1 -14.72 32.50 -8.63
N SER A 2 -14.68 33.30 -7.56
CA SER A 2 -13.99 33.01 -6.28
C SER A 2 -14.89 32.42 -5.17
N GLU A 3 -16.22 32.48 -5.30
CA GLU A 3 -17.14 31.94 -4.27
C GLU A 3 -17.12 30.41 -4.18
N PHE A 4 -16.81 29.72 -5.29
CA PHE A 4 -16.73 28.26 -5.31
C PHE A 4 -15.63 27.73 -4.37
N LEU A 5 -14.49 28.41 -4.29
CA LEU A 5 -13.36 27.98 -3.46
C LEU A 5 -13.62 28.12 -1.96
N LYS A 6 -14.54 29.02 -1.58
CA LYS A 6 -14.95 29.23 -0.17
C LYS A 6 -16.06 28.30 0.27
N GLN A 7 -16.56 27.43 -0.61
CA GLN A 7 -17.62 26.51 -0.29
C GLN A 7 -17.14 25.43 0.68
N ASP A 8 -18.03 25.01 1.59
CA ASP A 8 -17.80 23.93 2.54
C ASP A 8 -17.39 22.64 1.81
N ILE A 9 -16.40 21.94 2.36
CA ILE A 9 -15.87 20.70 1.78
C ILE A 9 -16.91 19.57 1.63
N LYS A 10 -18.03 19.68 2.36
CA LYS A 10 -19.18 18.75 2.32
C LYS A 10 -19.88 18.70 0.96
N PHE A 11 -19.74 19.74 0.15
CA PHE A 11 -20.35 19.81 -1.17
C PHE A 11 -19.49 19.16 -2.25
N LEU A 12 -18.27 18.73 -1.91
CA LEU A 12 -17.42 18.00 -2.83
C LEU A 12 -17.96 16.56 -3.02
N PRO A 13 -18.21 16.11 -4.26
CA PRO A 13 -18.65 14.74 -4.52
C PRO A 13 -17.59 13.74 -4.01
N GLY A 14 -18.00 12.81 -3.14
CA GLY A 14 -17.12 11.84 -2.49
C GLY A 14 -16.71 12.20 -1.05
N VAL A 15 -16.89 13.46 -0.63
CA VAL A 15 -16.71 13.91 0.76
C VAL A 15 -18.09 14.04 1.42
N GLY A 16 -18.60 12.91 1.91
CA GLY A 16 -19.81 12.91 2.74
C GLY A 16 -19.59 13.59 4.10
N PRO A 17 -20.66 13.82 4.88
CA PRO A 17 -20.60 14.55 6.15
C PRO A 17 -19.62 13.96 7.17
N LYS A 18 -19.47 12.61 7.18
CA LYS A 18 -18.49 11.93 8.04
C LYS A 18 -17.03 12.20 7.66
N ARG A 19 -16.75 12.30 6.36
CA ARG A 19 -15.39 12.60 5.86
C ARG A 19 -15.07 14.07 6.07
N ALA A 20 -16.04 14.96 5.84
CA ALA A 20 -15.89 16.37 6.13
C ALA A 20 -15.59 16.63 7.62
N ASP A 21 -16.29 15.96 8.54
CA ASP A 21 -16.02 16.10 9.98
C ASP A 21 -14.59 15.66 10.35
N LEU A 22 -14.11 14.56 9.76
CA LEU A 22 -12.75 14.06 9.97
C LEU A 22 -11.69 15.02 9.39
N LEU A 23 -11.92 15.57 8.19
CA LEU A 23 -11.02 16.56 7.56
C LEU A 23 -10.97 17.86 8.38
N ASN A 24 -12.13 18.33 8.85
CA ASN A 24 -12.23 19.51 9.71
C ASN A 24 -11.46 19.30 11.02
N LYS A 25 -11.59 18.12 11.65
CA LYS A 25 -11.04 17.86 12.97
C LYS A 25 -9.55 17.53 12.96
N GLU A 26 -9.09 16.73 12.00
CA GLU A 26 -7.70 16.25 11.96
C GLU A 26 -6.77 17.17 11.17
N LEU A 27 -7.30 17.81 10.11
CA LEU A 27 -6.50 18.60 9.16
C LEU A 27 -6.87 20.09 9.15
N SER A 28 -7.89 20.51 9.90
CA SER A 28 -8.41 21.89 9.92
C SER A 28 -8.80 22.42 8.53
N ILE A 29 -9.24 21.53 7.65
CA ILE A 29 -9.64 21.85 6.27
C ILE A 29 -11.15 22.03 6.24
N PHE A 30 -11.64 23.27 6.11
CA PHE A 30 -13.08 23.58 6.12
C PHE A 30 -13.60 23.91 4.72
N THR A 31 -12.77 24.54 3.90
CA THR A 31 -13.14 25.02 2.57
C THR A 31 -12.42 24.23 1.47
N LEU A 32 -12.92 24.36 0.23
CA LEU A 32 -12.25 23.80 -0.95
C LEU A 32 -10.87 24.45 -1.18
N GLU A 33 -10.70 25.73 -0.82
CA GLU A 33 -9.42 26.43 -0.84
C GLU A 33 -8.39 25.74 0.06
N ASP A 34 -8.77 25.46 1.31
CA ASP A 34 -7.88 24.78 2.27
C ASP A 34 -7.41 23.41 1.76
N LEU A 35 -8.30 22.68 1.08
CA LEU A 35 -7.98 21.38 0.51
C LEU A 35 -6.98 21.48 -0.64
N LEU A 36 -7.11 22.51 -1.49
CA LEU A 36 -6.18 22.74 -2.60
C LEU A 36 -4.78 23.13 -2.13
N TYR A 37 -4.69 23.89 -1.03
CA TYR A 37 -3.42 24.24 -0.40
C TYR A 37 -2.90 23.17 0.56
N TYR A 38 -3.61 22.05 0.73
CA TYR A 38 -3.13 20.92 1.49
C TYR A 38 -2.22 20.05 0.62
N PHE A 39 -0.94 20.41 0.61
CA PHE A 39 0.07 19.67 -0.14
C PHE A 39 0.43 18.34 0.53
N PRO A 40 0.70 17.28 -0.25
CA PRO A 40 1.12 16.00 0.30
C PRO A 40 2.46 16.14 1.03
N TYR A 41 2.53 15.59 2.24
CA TYR A 41 3.75 15.62 3.06
C TYR A 41 4.94 14.88 2.43
N LYS A 42 4.67 13.88 1.58
CA LYS A 42 5.71 13.07 0.93
C LYS A 42 5.26 12.56 -0.44
N TYR A 43 6.09 12.80 -1.44
CA TYR A 43 5.97 12.14 -2.75
C TYR A 43 6.71 10.81 -2.70
N ILE A 44 6.03 9.72 -3.06
CA ILE A 44 6.65 8.40 -3.20
C ILE A 44 6.52 8.00 -4.66
N ASP A 45 7.67 7.89 -5.33
CA ASP A 45 7.75 7.43 -6.71
C ASP A 45 7.49 5.91 -6.74
N ARG A 46 6.34 5.52 -7.30
CA ARG A 46 5.90 4.13 -7.49
C ARG A 46 6.18 3.61 -8.91
N THR A 47 6.90 4.36 -9.74
CA THR A 47 7.13 4.00 -11.15
C THR A 47 8.26 2.97 -11.31
N LYS A 48 9.14 2.83 -10.32
CA LYS A 48 10.30 1.94 -10.40
C LYS A 48 10.04 0.57 -9.76
N PHE A 49 10.13 -0.46 -10.58
CA PHE A 49 10.19 -1.84 -10.13
C PHE A 49 11.64 -2.24 -9.83
N TYR A 50 11.85 -2.82 -8.66
CA TYR A 50 13.14 -3.36 -8.22
C TYR A 50 13.14 -4.88 -8.33
N ARG A 51 14.30 -5.47 -8.61
CA ARG A 51 14.48 -6.92 -8.50
C ARG A 51 14.83 -7.29 -7.06
N ILE A 52 14.45 -8.49 -6.64
CA ILE A 52 14.69 -8.94 -5.26
C ILE A 52 16.18 -8.89 -4.86
N ASN A 53 17.08 -9.23 -5.78
CA ASN A 53 18.52 -9.22 -5.52
C ASN A 53 19.11 -7.81 -5.34
N GLU A 54 18.41 -6.76 -5.78
CA GLU A 54 18.85 -5.36 -5.67
C GLU A 54 18.27 -4.66 -4.44
N ILE A 55 17.42 -5.36 -3.67
CA ILE A 55 16.79 -4.80 -2.49
C ILE A 55 17.80 -4.74 -1.35
N HIS A 56 17.93 -3.54 -0.76
CA HIS A 56 18.63 -3.34 0.50
C HIS A 56 17.67 -2.78 1.55
N ALA A 57 17.89 -3.12 2.83
CA ALA A 57 17.07 -2.65 3.94
C ALA A 57 17.18 -1.13 4.19
N THR A 58 18.14 -0.46 3.57
CA THR A 58 18.30 1.00 3.59
C THR A 58 17.42 1.71 2.57
N LEU A 59 16.81 0.98 1.61
CA LEU A 59 15.89 1.58 0.64
C LEU A 59 14.59 2.01 1.31
N PRO A 60 13.98 3.14 0.90
CA PRO A 60 12.83 3.70 1.58
C PRO A 60 11.55 2.90 1.32
N TYR A 61 11.12 2.86 0.07
CA TYR A 61 9.99 2.09 -0.41
C TYR A 61 10.40 1.45 -1.72
N ILE A 62 10.01 0.20 -1.90
CA ILE A 62 10.29 -0.56 -3.10
C ILE A 62 8.98 -1.11 -3.65
N GLN A 63 8.95 -1.26 -4.96
CA GLN A 63 7.90 -1.97 -5.67
C GLN A 63 8.54 -3.16 -6.37
N ILE A 64 7.98 -4.34 -6.20
CA ILE A 64 8.48 -5.58 -6.81
C ILE A 64 7.32 -6.34 -7.44
N LYS A 65 7.63 -7.10 -8.48
CA LYS A 65 6.68 -7.97 -9.16
C LYS A 65 7.18 -9.41 -9.05
N GLY A 66 6.26 -10.36 -8.93
CA GLY A 66 6.60 -11.75 -8.69
C GLY A 66 5.38 -12.54 -8.22
N ARG A 67 5.62 -13.74 -7.70
CA ARG A 67 4.58 -14.71 -7.33
C ARG A 67 4.67 -15.12 -5.87
N ILE A 68 3.52 -15.40 -5.27
CA ILE A 68 3.44 -15.93 -3.90
C ILE A 68 3.62 -17.44 -3.93
N LEU A 69 4.63 -17.94 -3.23
CA LEU A 69 4.93 -19.37 -3.09
C LEU A 69 3.98 -20.08 -2.13
N GLY A 70 3.61 -19.41 -1.03
CA GLY A 70 2.81 -20.02 0.02
C GLY A 70 2.79 -19.20 1.29
N PHE A 71 1.86 -19.57 2.17
CA PHE A 71 1.64 -18.91 3.46
C PHE A 71 2.05 -19.81 4.61
N LYS A 72 2.71 -19.24 5.61
CA LYS A 72 3.08 -19.87 6.88
C LYS A 72 2.60 -18.99 8.01
N SER A 73 1.77 -19.54 8.89
CA SER A 73 1.39 -18.87 10.13
C SER A 73 2.40 -19.22 11.22
N ILE A 74 3.09 -18.22 11.75
CA ILE A 74 4.13 -18.40 12.76
C ILE A 74 3.69 -17.70 14.05
N GLY A 75 3.66 -18.43 15.17
CA GLY A 75 3.45 -17.86 16.49
C GLY A 75 2.45 -18.63 17.36
N THR A 76 2.51 -18.41 18.68
CA THR A 76 1.62 -19.03 19.67
C THR A 76 0.57 -18.04 20.18
N ARG A 77 -0.67 -18.52 20.39
CA ARG A 77 -1.85 -17.85 20.97
C ARG A 77 -2.06 -16.38 20.53
N ASN A 78 -1.37 -15.41 21.14
CA ASN A 78 -1.56 -13.96 20.93
C ASN A 78 -0.51 -13.28 20.01
N LYS A 79 0.57 -13.95 19.61
CA LYS A 79 1.60 -13.38 18.71
C LYS A 79 1.65 -14.10 17.37
N LYS A 80 0.49 -14.31 16.75
CA LYS A 80 0.41 -14.92 15.41
C LYS A 80 0.78 -13.87 14.34
N ARG A 81 1.74 -14.20 13.50
CA ARG A 81 2.06 -13.45 12.28
C ARG A 81 1.93 -14.36 11.06
N LEU A 82 1.42 -13.81 9.97
CA LEU A 82 1.41 -14.49 8.68
C LEU A 82 2.70 -14.15 7.97
N VAL A 83 3.38 -15.16 7.45
CA VAL A 83 4.56 -15.01 6.61
C VAL A 83 4.25 -15.64 5.26
N ALA A 84 4.30 -14.88 4.18
CA ALA A 84 4.22 -15.42 2.83
C ALA A 84 5.61 -15.39 2.18
N GLY A 85 5.99 -16.48 1.52
CA GLY A 85 7.16 -16.48 0.66
C GLY A 85 6.80 -15.82 -0.67
N PHE A 86 7.51 -14.78 -1.05
CA PHE A 86 7.35 -14.12 -2.34
C PHE A 86 8.62 -14.32 -3.15
N THR A 87 8.49 -14.77 -4.39
CA THR A 87 9.61 -15.03 -5.27
C THR A 87 9.46 -14.25 -6.55
N ASP A 88 10.59 -13.78 -7.04
CA ASP A 88 10.79 -13.22 -8.36
C ASP A 88 11.81 -14.09 -9.11
N GLU A 89 12.16 -13.74 -10.34
CA GLU A 89 13.22 -14.38 -11.14
C GLU A 89 14.59 -14.34 -10.45
N THR A 90 14.79 -13.36 -9.56
CA THR A 90 16.10 -13.06 -8.97
C THR A 90 16.30 -13.54 -7.54
N GLY A 91 15.24 -13.96 -6.85
CA GLY A 91 15.35 -14.38 -5.45
C GLY A 91 14.02 -14.56 -4.74
N VAL A 92 14.11 -14.72 -3.42
CA VAL A 92 12.95 -14.95 -2.52
C VAL A 92 13.03 -13.98 -1.33
N ILE A 93 11.89 -13.39 -0.97
CA ILE A 93 11.73 -12.58 0.24
C ILE A 93 10.52 -13.04 1.05
N GLU A 94 10.45 -12.57 2.29
CA GLU A 94 9.35 -12.89 3.21
C GLU A 94 8.42 -11.68 3.40
N LEU A 95 7.14 -11.83 3.06
CA LEU A 95 6.11 -10.83 3.35
C LEU A 95 5.49 -11.15 4.70
N VAL A 96 5.41 -10.18 5.60
CA VAL A 96 5.00 -10.39 6.99
C VAL A 96 3.83 -9.49 7.36
N TRP A 97 2.79 -10.11 7.92
CA TRP A 97 1.62 -9.39 8.45
C TRP A 97 1.35 -9.78 9.91
N PHE A 98 1.14 -8.75 10.73
CA PHE A 98 0.78 -8.91 12.14
C PHE A 98 -0.72 -8.74 12.40
N LYS A 99 -1.46 -8.10 11.49
CA LYS A 99 -2.90 -7.83 11.56
C LYS A 99 -3.58 -8.27 10.27
N GLY A 100 -4.88 -8.60 10.34
CA GLY A 100 -5.67 -8.94 9.15
C GLY A 100 -5.31 -10.29 8.51
N VAL A 101 -4.62 -11.18 9.24
CA VAL A 101 -4.07 -12.46 8.74
C VAL A 101 -5.09 -13.29 7.95
N LYS A 102 -6.32 -13.42 8.47
CA LYS A 102 -7.37 -14.22 7.82
C LYS A 102 -7.78 -13.64 6.46
N TRP A 103 -8.02 -12.32 6.40
CA TRP A 103 -8.40 -11.64 5.17
C TRP A 103 -7.31 -11.72 4.10
N ILE A 104 -6.04 -11.59 4.51
CA ILE A 104 -4.90 -11.68 3.58
C ILE A 104 -4.78 -13.10 3.01
N GLN A 105 -4.96 -14.11 3.86
CA GLN A 105 -4.89 -15.50 3.43
C GLN A 105 -6.05 -15.89 2.49
N GLU A 106 -7.23 -15.28 2.65
CA GLU A 106 -8.38 -15.49 1.76
C GLU A 106 -8.29 -14.66 0.46
N SER A 107 -7.69 -13.47 0.51
CA SER A 107 -7.59 -12.54 -0.63
C SER A 107 -6.46 -12.88 -1.60
N LEU A 108 -5.44 -13.64 -1.17
CA LEU A 108 -4.26 -13.91 -1.97
C LEU A 108 -4.18 -15.39 -2.37
N ALA A 109 -3.99 -15.63 -3.66
CA ALA A 109 -3.82 -16.97 -4.21
C ALA A 109 -2.34 -17.30 -4.41
N THR A 110 -1.95 -18.54 -4.10
CA THR A 110 -0.59 -19.02 -4.41
C THR A 110 -0.39 -19.22 -5.91
N GLY A 111 0.79 -18.91 -6.42
CA GLY A 111 1.16 -19.11 -7.83
C GLY A 111 0.69 -18.01 -8.79
N LYS A 112 -0.15 -17.07 -8.35
CA LYS A 112 -0.52 -15.89 -9.13
C LYS A 112 0.55 -14.80 -9.00
N GLU A 113 0.71 -14.01 -10.06
CA GLU A 113 1.59 -12.84 -10.06
C GLU A 113 0.93 -11.64 -9.39
N TYR A 114 1.69 -10.99 -8.52
CA TYR A 114 1.31 -9.82 -7.74
C TYR A 114 2.39 -8.75 -7.80
N ILE A 115 1.98 -7.50 -7.64
CA ILE A 115 2.84 -6.37 -7.37
C ILE A 115 2.80 -6.10 -5.87
N VAL A 116 3.97 -6.01 -5.26
CA VAL A 116 4.12 -5.78 -3.83
C VAL A 116 4.84 -4.47 -3.62
N PHE A 117 4.25 -3.60 -2.82
CA PHE A 117 4.81 -2.30 -2.47
C PHE A 117 5.00 -2.21 -0.95
N GLY A 118 6.19 -1.81 -0.51
CA GLY A 118 6.45 -1.65 0.92
C GLY A 118 7.87 -1.26 1.24
N LYS A 119 8.15 -1.13 2.54
CA LYS A 119 9.48 -0.81 3.05
C LYS A 119 10.23 -2.11 3.39
N PRO A 120 11.38 -2.38 2.77
CA PRO A 120 12.18 -3.55 3.08
C PRO A 120 12.82 -3.40 4.45
N SER A 121 12.88 -4.49 5.21
CA SER A 121 13.51 -4.57 6.53
C SER A 121 14.35 -5.84 6.62
N LEU A 122 15.50 -5.77 7.27
CA LEU A 122 16.37 -6.93 7.46
C LEU A 122 16.08 -7.58 8.82
N PHE A 123 15.71 -8.86 8.81
CA PHE A 123 15.54 -9.64 10.03
C PHE A 123 16.15 -11.02 9.85
N ASN A 124 17.02 -11.42 10.78
CA ASN A 124 17.68 -12.73 10.77
C ASN A 124 18.38 -13.05 9.42
N ASN A 125 19.09 -12.05 8.88
CA ASN A 125 19.79 -12.10 7.60
C ASN A 125 18.89 -12.36 6.36
N LYS A 126 17.57 -12.18 6.50
CA LYS A 126 16.60 -12.23 5.40
C LYS A 126 15.89 -10.89 5.26
N ILE A 127 15.62 -10.51 4.02
CA ILE A 127 14.82 -9.33 3.72
C ILE A 127 13.35 -9.71 3.88
N ASN A 128 12.64 -8.89 4.65
CA ASN A 128 11.20 -8.97 4.77
C ASN A 128 10.52 -7.63 4.50
N LEU A 129 9.25 -7.70 4.12
CA LEU A 129 8.37 -6.55 3.99
C LEU A 129 7.29 -6.66 5.06
N ILE A 130 7.21 -5.65 5.92
CA ILE A 130 6.21 -5.60 6.99
C ILE A 130 5.00 -4.83 6.49
N HIS A 131 3.82 -5.45 6.57
CA HIS A 131 2.57 -4.87 6.07
C HIS A 131 2.70 -4.27 4.65
N PRO A 132 3.16 -5.05 3.66
CA PRO A 132 3.19 -4.57 2.29
C PRO A 132 1.78 -4.40 1.75
N GLU A 133 1.62 -3.42 0.86
CA GLU A 133 0.48 -3.34 -0.05
C GLU A 133 0.69 -4.35 -1.18
N ILE A 134 -0.37 -5.08 -1.52
CA ILE A 134 -0.35 -6.05 -2.61
C ILE A 134 -1.45 -5.70 -3.59
N GLU A 135 -1.09 -5.68 -4.87
CA GLU A 135 -2.01 -5.48 -5.97
C GLU A 135 -1.88 -6.64 -6.97
N ASP A 136 -3.01 -7.06 -7.51
CA ASP A 136 -3.04 -7.97 -8.66
C ASP A 136 -2.48 -7.23 -9.89
N VAL A 137 -1.59 -7.87 -10.66
CA VAL A 137 -1.03 -7.28 -11.89
C VAL A 137 -2.13 -6.85 -12.86
N ILE A 138 -3.20 -7.64 -12.98
CA ILE A 138 -4.35 -7.38 -13.85
C ILE A 138 -5.13 -6.12 -13.40
N ASN A 139 -5.28 -5.94 -12.08
CA ASN A 139 -5.95 -4.77 -11.52
C ASN A 139 -5.08 -3.51 -11.64
N HIS A 140 -3.76 -3.67 -11.58
CA HIS A 140 -2.84 -2.56 -11.76
C HIS A 140 -2.94 -1.97 -13.17
N GLU A 141 -2.93 -2.81 -14.21
CA GLU A 141 -3.07 -2.36 -15.61
C GLU A 141 -4.42 -1.66 -15.88
N SER A 142 -5.49 -2.13 -15.26
CA SER A 142 -6.82 -1.50 -15.41
C SER A 142 -6.94 -0.17 -14.65
N SER A 143 -6.30 -0.02 -13.49
CA SER A 143 -6.28 1.23 -12.72
C SER A 143 -5.51 2.36 -13.42
N ILE A 144 -4.39 2.03 -14.10
CA ILE A 144 -3.61 2.98 -14.90
C ILE A 144 -4.46 3.45 -16.09
N ASN A 145 -5.11 2.53 -16.79
CA ASN A 145 -5.96 2.87 -17.93
C ASN A 145 -7.20 3.69 -17.55
N ALA A 146 -7.74 3.51 -16.34
CA ALA A 146 -8.85 4.31 -15.82
C ALA A 146 -8.42 5.74 -15.41
N SER A 147 -7.16 5.93 -15.02
CA SER A 147 -6.63 7.24 -14.61
C SER A 147 -6.12 8.09 -15.80
N LEU A 148 -5.91 7.45 -16.96
CA LEU A 148 -5.45 8.09 -18.20
C LEU A 148 -6.60 8.42 -19.17
N ARG A 149 -7.85 8.08 -18.82
CA ARG A 149 -9.06 8.46 -19.55
C ARG A 149 -9.81 9.55 -18.82
#